data_AF-A0A4P5XW09-F1
#
_entry.id   AF-A0A4P5XW09-F1
#
_cell.length_a   1.000
_cell.length_b   1.000
_cell.length_c   1.000
_cell.angle_alpha   90.00
_cell.angle_beta   90.00
_cell.angle_gamma   90.00
#
_symmetry.space_group_name_H-M   'P 1'
#
loop_
_entity.id
_entity.type
_entity.pdbx_description
1 polymer ?
#
loop_
_entity_poly.entity_id
_entity_poly.type
_entity_poly.pdbx_seq_one_letter_code
_entity_poly.pdbx_strand_id
1 'polypeptide(L)'
;MTNGVAKLYDRLTAKERTSAFLSAAIRGDDLEAQRLNATAPRQTERRRHHRDRVQAIWNVAATVRIQQLATLANLWHAQSRLAWALDQAEADGESADVVNADVGRDVRLWRAFVDVCCWRLSVSQTAWGIVCERLGIAPEFLDQFGECIALQLTEAGLANNTPTPETVRERLAEFGESADGLTTAERIAAGWLDVFAGLTGGEGA
;
A
#
# COMPACT_ATOMS: atom_id res chain seq x y z
N MET A 1 28.66 -31.45 21.38
CA MET A 1 27.70 -31.43 22.51
C MET A 1 27.31 -29.98 22.82
N THR A 2 26.51 -29.33 21.97
CA THR A 2 26.28 -27.86 22.04
C THR A 2 24.80 -27.48 22.22
N ASN A 3 23.89 -28.46 22.18
CA ASN A 3 22.44 -28.20 22.20
C ASN A 3 21.90 -27.72 23.56
N GLY A 4 22.66 -27.88 24.64
CA GLY A 4 22.24 -27.43 25.98
C GLY A 4 22.24 -25.92 26.14
N VAL A 5 23.24 -25.23 25.57
CA VAL A 5 23.43 -23.78 25.74
C VAL A 5 22.37 -22.98 24.98
N ALA A 6 21.95 -23.46 23.81
CA ALA A 6 20.95 -22.77 22.98
C ALA A 6 19.60 -22.57 23.70
N LYS A 7 19.22 -23.47 24.62
CA LYS A 7 17.99 -23.33 25.42
C LYS A 7 18.03 -22.14 26.38
N LEU A 8 19.21 -21.60 26.67
CA LEU A 8 19.39 -20.44 27.56
C LEU A 8 19.32 -19.11 26.80
N TYR A 9 19.39 -19.12 25.46
CA TYR A 9 19.38 -17.88 24.68
C TYR A 9 18.09 -17.08 24.84
N ASP A 10 16.96 -17.73 25.07
CA ASP A 10 15.68 -17.06 25.32
C ASP A 10 15.67 -16.28 26.65
N ARG A 11 16.57 -16.63 27.59
CA ARG A 11 16.72 -15.97 28.88
C ARG A 11 17.69 -14.80 28.86
N LEU A 12 18.47 -14.65 27.79
CA LEU A 12 19.41 -13.54 27.68
C LEU A 12 18.66 -12.21 27.54
N THR A 13 19.11 -11.22 28.29
CA THR A 13 18.75 -9.82 28.06
C THR A 13 19.24 -9.36 26.68
N ALA A 14 18.69 -8.26 26.17
CA ALA A 14 19.15 -7.69 24.90
C ALA A 14 20.66 -7.42 24.89
N LYS A 15 21.21 -6.85 25.98
CA LYS A 15 22.64 -6.56 26.12
C LYS A 15 23.50 -7.83 26.10
N GLU A 16 23.13 -8.85 26.86
CA GLU A 16 23.86 -10.13 26.91
C GLU A 16 23.81 -10.85 25.56
N ARG A 17 22.65 -10.83 24.89
CA ARG A 17 22.50 -11.45 23.56
C ARG A 17 23.37 -10.74 22.51
N THR A 18 23.43 -9.41 22.51
CA THR A 18 24.32 -8.64 21.61
C THR A 18 25.78 -9.00 21.85
N SER A 19 26.21 -9.10 23.11
CA SER A 19 27.58 -9.48 23.44
C SER A 19 27.91 -10.92 23.01
N ALA A 20 26.98 -11.86 23.21
CA ALA A 20 27.11 -13.24 22.76
C ALA A 20 27.16 -13.34 21.22
N PHE A 21 26.32 -12.59 20.52
CA PHE A 21 26.28 -12.55 19.06
C PHE A 21 27.61 -12.03 18.48
N LEU A 22 28.13 -10.91 19.01
CA LEU A 22 29.44 -10.38 18.62
C LEU A 22 30.57 -11.38 18.89
N SER A 23 30.52 -12.07 20.03
CA SER A 23 31.51 -13.08 20.38
C SER A 23 31.49 -14.28 19.43
N ALA A 24 30.30 -14.74 19.02
CA ALA A 24 30.15 -15.80 18.02
C ALA A 24 30.69 -15.36 16.65
N ALA A 25 30.39 -14.12 16.23
CA ALA A 25 30.89 -13.55 14.98
C ALA A 25 32.43 -13.45 14.96
N ILE A 26 33.06 -13.01 16.06
CA ILE A 26 34.53 -12.94 16.17
C ILE A 26 35.18 -14.33 16.06
N ARG A 27 34.52 -15.38 16.55
CA ARG A 27 34.99 -16.77 16.44
C ARG A 27 34.71 -17.42 15.09
N GLY A 28 33.92 -16.78 14.22
CA GLY A 28 33.43 -17.38 12.98
C GLY A 28 32.42 -18.51 13.19
N ASP A 29 31.68 -18.51 14.30
CA ASP A 29 30.60 -19.49 14.55
C ASP A 29 29.26 -18.97 14.00
N ASP A 30 29.10 -19.08 12.69
CA ASP A 30 27.90 -18.60 11.97
C ASP A 30 26.61 -19.29 12.45
N LEU A 31 26.71 -20.55 12.87
CA LEU A 31 25.59 -21.34 13.36
C LEU A 31 25.11 -20.83 14.72
N GLU A 32 26.02 -20.52 15.63
CA GLU A 32 25.70 -19.87 16.91
C GLU A 32 25.12 -18.47 16.68
N ALA A 33 25.72 -17.67 15.79
CA ALA A 33 25.24 -16.34 15.44
C ALA A 33 23.79 -16.37 14.89
N GLN A 34 23.48 -17.30 13.97
CA GLN A 34 22.13 -17.50 13.45
C GLN A 34 21.14 -17.91 14.55
N ARG A 35 21.52 -18.81 15.46
CA ARG A 35 20.66 -19.22 16.59
C ARG A 35 20.37 -18.06 17.54
N LEU A 36 21.38 -17.26 17.87
CA LEU A 36 21.22 -16.06 18.69
C LEU A 36 20.31 -15.03 18.01
N ASN A 37 20.45 -14.83 16.70
CA ASN A 37 19.59 -13.92 15.94
C ASN A 37 18.14 -14.44 15.82
N ALA A 38 17.94 -15.75 15.71
CA ALA A 38 16.62 -16.37 15.63
C ALA A 38 15.86 -16.30 16.98
N THR A 39 16.58 -16.31 18.11
CA THR A 39 16.03 -16.24 19.47
C THR A 39 15.93 -14.82 20.02
N ALA A 40 16.44 -13.83 19.28
CA ALA A 40 16.26 -12.43 19.65
C ALA A 40 14.77 -12.06 19.56
N PRO A 41 14.15 -11.53 20.65
CA PRO A 41 12.84 -10.91 20.56
C PRO A 41 13.01 -9.68 19.65
N ARG A 42 12.54 -9.81 18.41
CA ARG A 42 12.59 -8.75 17.41
C ARG A 42 11.68 -7.57 17.77
N GLN A 43 10.75 -7.79 18.70
CA GLN A 43 9.80 -6.81 19.21
C GLN A 43 9.57 -7.05 20.72
N THR A 44 9.45 -5.98 21.50
CA THR A 44 9.24 -5.98 22.96
C THR A 44 7.79 -6.26 23.40
N GLU A 45 7.01 -6.94 22.55
CA GLU A 45 5.61 -7.28 22.81
C GLU A 45 5.52 -8.28 23.99
N ARG A 46 5.11 -7.80 25.17
CA ARG A 46 5.03 -8.59 26.41
C ARG A 46 4.01 -9.74 26.36
N ARG A 47 3.17 -9.83 25.33
CA ARG A 47 2.10 -10.83 25.22
C ARG A 47 2.07 -11.43 23.83
N ARG A 48 2.38 -12.72 23.75
CA ARG A 48 2.42 -13.52 22.50
C ARG A 48 1.17 -13.36 21.63
N HIS A 49 -0.02 -13.32 22.24
CA HIS A 49 -1.30 -13.19 21.52
C HIS A 49 -1.54 -11.82 20.86
N HIS A 50 -0.89 -10.76 21.34
CA HIS A 50 -1.02 -9.44 20.71
C HIS A 50 -0.01 -9.25 19.58
N ARG A 51 1.14 -9.92 19.64
CA ARG A 51 2.18 -9.85 18.60
C ARG A 51 1.63 -10.23 17.23
N ASP A 52 0.90 -11.34 17.12
CA ASP A 52 0.43 -11.82 15.82
C ASP A 52 -0.61 -10.86 15.22
N ARG A 53 -1.48 -10.28 16.06
CA ARG A 53 -2.43 -9.24 15.65
C ARG A 53 -1.75 -7.94 15.24
N VAL A 54 -0.79 -7.45 16.02
CA VAL A 54 -0.01 -6.25 15.69
C VAL A 54 0.74 -6.45 14.38
N GLN A 55 1.39 -7.61 14.20
CA GLN A 55 2.07 -7.96 12.97
C GLN A 55 1.11 -8.06 11.78
N ALA A 56 -0.09 -8.61 11.99
CA ALA A 56 -1.11 -8.67 10.95
C ALA A 56 -1.58 -7.27 10.53
N ILE A 57 -1.87 -6.38 11.49
CA ILE A 57 -2.20 -4.97 11.22
C ILE A 57 -1.06 -4.30 10.46
N TRP A 58 0.18 -4.51 10.88
CA TRP A 58 1.38 -3.99 10.19
C TRP A 58 1.45 -4.46 8.73
N ASN A 59 1.23 -5.74 8.49
CA ASN A 59 1.26 -6.31 7.15
C ASN A 59 0.13 -5.75 6.26
N VAL A 60 -1.07 -5.55 6.81
CA VAL A 60 -2.18 -4.93 6.09
C VAL A 60 -1.86 -3.47 5.75
N ALA A 61 -1.40 -2.68 6.72
CA ALA A 61 -1.02 -1.29 6.49
C ALA A 61 0.09 -1.16 5.42
N ALA A 62 1.11 -2.02 5.47
CA ALA A 62 2.14 -2.08 4.44
C ALA A 62 1.56 -2.44 3.06
N THR A 63 0.63 -3.40 3.00
CA THR A 63 -0.05 -3.80 1.75
C THR A 63 -0.87 -2.66 1.16
N VAL A 64 -1.65 -1.96 1.99
CA VAL A 64 -2.42 -0.76 1.61
C VAL A 64 -1.49 0.28 1.01
N ARG A 65 -0.39 0.61 1.70
CA ARG A 65 0.57 1.61 1.25
C ARG A 65 1.22 1.24 -0.08
N ILE A 66 1.63 -0.03 -0.25
CA ILE A 66 2.20 -0.51 -1.51
C ILE A 66 1.20 -0.37 -2.66
N GLN A 67 -0.07 -0.72 -2.44
CA GLN A 67 -1.12 -0.60 -3.46
C GLN A 67 -1.42 0.86 -3.82
N GLN A 68 -1.44 1.76 -2.83
CA GLN A 68 -1.57 3.20 -3.06
C GLN A 68 -0.39 3.75 -3.87
N LEU A 69 0.85 3.38 -3.52
CA LEU A 69 2.04 3.80 -4.25
C LEU A 69 2.07 3.26 -5.68
N ALA A 70 1.64 2.02 -5.90
CA ALA A 70 1.51 1.46 -7.24
C ALA A 70 0.46 2.21 -8.07
N THR A 71 -0.67 2.57 -7.46
CA THR A 71 -1.72 3.37 -8.12
C THR A 71 -1.23 4.79 -8.42
N LEU A 72 -0.48 5.40 -7.50
CA LEU A 72 0.14 6.71 -7.68
C LEU A 72 1.15 6.71 -8.84
N ALA A 73 1.99 5.67 -8.93
CA ALA A 73 2.92 5.52 -10.05
C ALA A 73 2.18 5.45 -11.40
N ASN A 74 1.07 4.70 -11.46
CA ASN A 74 0.22 4.64 -12.66
C ASN A 74 -0.43 5.98 -12.97
N LEU A 75 -0.88 6.73 -11.96
CA LEU A 75 -1.44 8.07 -12.13
C LEU A 75 -0.43 9.01 -12.77
N TRP A 76 0.79 9.09 -12.23
CA TRP A 76 1.83 9.97 -12.75
C TRP A 76 2.29 9.58 -14.15
N HIS A 77 2.35 8.28 -14.42
CA HIS A 77 2.59 7.78 -15.76
C HIS A 77 1.49 8.26 -16.72
N ALA A 78 0.22 8.06 -16.38
CA ALA A 78 -0.92 8.47 -17.19
C ALA A 78 -0.96 10.00 -17.40
N GLN A 79 -0.67 10.79 -16.37
CA GLN A 79 -0.58 12.26 -16.47
C GLN A 79 0.54 12.70 -17.43
N SER A 80 1.71 12.07 -17.34
CA SER A 80 2.83 12.37 -18.24
C SER A 80 2.50 12.02 -19.69
N ARG A 81 1.83 10.88 -19.92
CA ARG A 81 1.36 10.46 -21.24
C ARG A 81 0.26 11.36 -21.79
N LEU A 82 -0.65 11.82 -20.93
CA LEU A 82 -1.69 12.76 -21.28
C LEU A 82 -1.10 14.11 -21.70
N ALA A 83 -0.16 14.66 -20.91
CA ALA A 83 0.52 15.90 -21.24
C ALA A 83 1.22 15.80 -22.60
N TRP A 84 1.96 14.71 -22.84
CA TRP A 84 2.62 14.51 -24.12
C TRP A 84 1.65 14.40 -25.31
N ALA A 85 0.52 13.72 -25.13
CA ALA A 85 -0.50 13.60 -26.17
C ALA A 85 -1.17 14.95 -26.48
N LEU A 86 -1.34 15.81 -25.47
CA LEU A 86 -1.84 17.17 -25.66
C LEU A 86 -0.83 18.05 -26.43
N ASP A 87 0.45 17.99 -26.05
CA ASP A 87 1.51 18.73 -26.74
C ASP A 87 1.62 18.34 -28.23
N GLN A 88 1.43 17.05 -28.55
CA GLN A 88 1.41 16.57 -29.93
C GLN A 88 0.21 17.11 -30.72
N ALA A 89 -1.00 17.04 -30.14
CA ALA A 89 -2.20 17.57 -30.78
C ALA A 89 -2.08 19.07 -31.07
N GLU A 90 -1.49 19.84 -30.15
CA GLU A 90 -1.20 21.26 -30.36
C GLU A 90 -0.19 21.47 -31.50
N ALA A 91 0.90 20.69 -31.53
CA ALA A 91 1.92 20.78 -32.57
C ALA A 91 1.39 20.43 -33.98
N ASP A 92 0.41 19.52 -34.07
CA ASP A 92 -0.26 19.14 -35.31
C ASP A 92 -1.29 20.18 -35.80
N GLY A 93 -1.48 21.27 -35.04
CA GLY A 93 -2.37 22.37 -35.40
C GLY A 93 -3.85 22.10 -35.12
N GLU A 94 -4.16 21.11 -34.30
CA GLU A 94 -5.52 20.91 -33.80
C GLU A 94 -5.87 22.06 -32.85
N SER A 95 -6.77 22.96 -33.28
CA SER A 95 -7.26 24.07 -32.47
C SER A 95 -7.82 23.56 -31.12
N ALA A 96 -7.53 24.27 -30.03
CA ALA A 96 -8.03 23.94 -28.67
C ALA A 96 -9.56 23.79 -28.59
N ASP A 97 -10.31 24.44 -29.48
CA ASP A 97 -11.78 24.31 -29.56
C ASP A 97 -12.21 23.00 -30.26
N VAL A 98 -11.40 22.48 -31.18
CA VAL A 98 -11.58 21.16 -31.82
C VAL A 98 -11.10 20.05 -30.90
N VAL A 99 -10.05 20.30 -30.12
CA VAL A 99 -9.47 19.35 -29.16
C VAL A 99 -10.50 18.89 -28.12
N ASN A 100 -11.52 19.69 -27.77
CA ASN A 100 -12.60 19.24 -26.88
C ASN A 100 -13.69 18.40 -27.58
N ALA A 101 -13.88 18.55 -28.90
CA ALA A 101 -14.94 17.86 -29.65
C ALA A 101 -14.45 16.58 -30.35
N ASP A 102 -13.17 16.51 -30.72
CA ASP A 102 -12.54 15.36 -31.37
C ASP A 102 -11.15 15.10 -30.76
N VAL A 103 -11.07 15.09 -29.43
CA VAL A 103 -9.83 14.82 -28.70
C VAL A 103 -9.23 13.52 -29.23
N GLY A 104 -8.02 13.51 -29.80
CA GLY A 104 -7.41 12.29 -30.34
C GLY A 104 -7.53 11.09 -29.41
N ARG A 105 -7.68 9.87 -29.96
CA ARG A 105 -7.94 8.63 -29.19
C ARG A 105 -6.99 8.47 -27.99
N ASP A 106 -5.72 8.82 -28.17
CA ASP A 106 -4.70 8.74 -27.12
C ASP A 106 -4.96 9.69 -25.95
N VAL A 107 -5.38 10.92 -26.22
CA VAL A 107 -5.71 11.89 -25.16
C VAL A 107 -6.92 11.39 -24.35
N ARG A 108 -7.96 10.87 -25.02
CA ARG A 108 -9.13 10.27 -24.33
C ARG A 108 -8.72 9.09 -23.46
N LEU A 109 -7.87 8.21 -24.00
CA LEU A 109 -7.37 7.03 -23.29
C LEU A 109 -6.60 7.44 -22.04
N TRP A 110 -5.61 8.31 -22.16
CA TRP A 110 -4.79 8.71 -21.02
C TRP A 110 -5.58 9.52 -19.99
N ARG A 111 -6.55 10.33 -20.43
CA ARG A 111 -7.49 11.00 -19.52
C ARG A 111 -8.34 10.00 -18.73
N ALA A 112 -8.90 8.98 -19.39
CA ALA A 112 -9.62 7.91 -18.70
C ALA A 112 -8.74 7.20 -17.66
N PHE A 113 -7.47 6.91 -17.99
CA PHE A 113 -6.53 6.32 -17.03
C PHE A 113 -6.26 7.23 -15.82
N VAL A 114 -6.09 8.54 -16.04
CA VAL A 114 -5.96 9.52 -14.95
C VAL A 114 -7.19 9.49 -14.05
N ASP A 115 -8.38 9.59 -14.64
CA ASP A 115 -9.66 9.58 -13.90
C ASP A 115 -9.82 8.29 -13.07
N VAL A 116 -9.56 7.13 -13.66
CA VAL A 116 -9.61 5.83 -12.98
C VAL A 116 -8.61 5.74 -11.83
N CYS A 117 -7.38 6.24 -12.01
CA CYS A 117 -6.37 6.21 -10.95
C CYS A 117 -6.70 7.16 -9.79
N CYS A 118 -7.18 8.37 -10.09
CA CYS A 118 -7.67 9.32 -9.09
C CYS A 118 -8.82 8.73 -8.26
N TRP A 119 -9.82 8.15 -8.95
CA TRP A 119 -10.91 7.43 -8.30
C TRP A 119 -10.41 6.31 -7.39
N ARG A 120 -9.53 5.44 -7.90
CA ARG A 120 -9.00 4.30 -7.15
C ARG A 120 -8.24 4.74 -5.89
N LEU A 121 -7.43 5.79 -5.97
CA LEU A 121 -6.74 6.34 -4.79
C LEU A 121 -7.75 6.86 -3.76
N SER A 122 -8.73 7.65 -4.18
CA SER A 122 -9.77 8.19 -3.29
C SER A 122 -10.56 7.07 -2.59
N VAL A 123 -11.06 6.09 -3.35
CA VAL A 123 -11.78 4.94 -2.79
C VAL A 123 -10.91 4.11 -1.85
N SER A 124 -9.60 3.99 -2.12
CA SER A 124 -8.67 3.27 -1.26
C SER A 124 -8.47 3.98 0.09
N GLN A 125 -8.50 5.31 0.13
CA GLN A 125 -8.46 6.07 1.39
C GLN A 125 -9.72 5.82 2.23
N THR A 126 -10.89 5.87 1.60
CA THR A 126 -12.15 5.54 2.27
C THR A 126 -12.15 4.10 2.78
N ALA A 127 -11.66 3.16 1.98
CA ALA A 127 -11.52 1.76 2.36
C ALA A 127 -10.62 1.59 3.59
N TRP A 128 -9.54 2.36 3.69
CA TRP A 128 -8.64 2.31 4.83
C TRP A 128 -9.35 2.77 6.10
N GLY A 129 -10.15 3.83 6.02
CA GLY A 129 -11.01 4.28 7.12
C GLY A 129 -11.95 3.17 7.62
N ILE A 130 -12.56 2.41 6.70
CA ILE A 130 -13.42 1.26 7.06
C ILE A 130 -12.61 0.17 7.78
N VAL A 131 -11.42 -0.17 7.28
CA VAL A 131 -10.54 -1.15 7.94
C VAL A 131 -10.16 -0.68 9.34
N CYS A 132 -9.81 0.60 9.49
CA CYS A 132 -9.45 1.20 10.78
C CYS A 132 -10.59 1.12 11.79
N GLU A 133 -11.81 1.48 11.38
CA GLU A 133 -13.00 1.39 12.22
C GLU A 133 -13.26 -0.06 12.67
N ARG A 134 -13.19 -1.01 11.73
CA ARG A 134 -13.43 -2.44 12.01
C ARG A 134 -12.41 -3.02 12.98
N LEU A 135 -11.13 -2.74 12.76
CA LEU A 135 -10.04 -3.25 13.59
C LEU A 135 -9.82 -2.44 14.88
N GLY A 136 -10.54 -1.34 15.08
CA GLY A 136 -10.39 -0.47 16.24
C GLY A 136 -9.02 0.22 16.31
N ILE A 137 -8.45 0.58 15.15
CA ILE A 137 -7.15 1.26 15.04
C ILE A 137 -7.31 2.69 14.55
N ALA A 138 -6.35 3.55 14.89
CA ALA A 138 -6.33 4.94 14.45
C ALA A 138 -5.95 5.04 12.96
N PRO A 139 -6.61 5.87 12.13
CA PRO A 139 -6.29 6.04 10.71
C PRO A 139 -4.84 6.45 10.44
N GLU A 140 -4.25 7.25 11.32
CA GLU A 140 -2.88 7.77 11.26
C GLU A 140 -1.83 6.65 11.39
N PHE A 141 -2.25 5.43 11.75
CA PHE A 141 -1.36 4.27 11.80
C PHE A 141 -0.70 3.98 10.44
N LEU A 142 -1.36 4.33 9.34
CA LEU A 142 -0.80 4.16 8.00
C LEU A 142 0.46 5.02 7.79
N ASP A 143 0.59 6.15 8.49
CA ASP A 143 1.71 7.08 8.33
C ASP A 143 3.01 6.55 8.99
N GLN A 144 2.89 5.55 9.87
CA GLN A 144 4.07 4.88 10.43
C GLN A 144 4.85 4.06 9.40
N PHE A 145 4.28 3.79 8.22
CA PHE A 145 4.91 3.02 7.14
C PHE A 145 5.71 3.86 6.14
N GLY A 146 6.10 5.06 6.56
CA GLY A 146 6.92 5.98 5.79
C GLY A 146 6.08 7.09 5.19
N GLU A 147 6.44 8.31 5.55
CA GLU A 147 5.90 9.50 4.90
C GLU A 147 6.32 9.50 3.45
N CYS A 148 5.34 9.47 2.54
CA CYS A 148 5.55 9.66 1.13
C CYS A 148 5.00 11.03 0.75
N ILE A 149 5.87 12.04 0.68
CA ILE A 149 5.52 13.41 0.30
C ILE A 149 4.72 13.42 -1.02
N ALA A 150 5.13 12.59 -1.98
CA ALA A 150 4.45 12.42 -3.26
C ALA A 150 2.98 12.00 -3.12
N LEU A 151 2.72 11.02 -2.25
CA LEU A 151 1.36 10.59 -1.97
C LEU A 151 0.61 11.72 -1.25
N GLN A 152 1.14 12.27 -0.16
CA GLN A 152 0.49 13.34 0.61
C GLN A 152 0.07 14.54 -0.26
N LEU A 153 0.95 15.00 -1.16
CA LEU A 153 0.64 16.09 -2.09
C LEU A 153 -0.47 15.70 -3.08
N THR A 154 -0.44 14.47 -3.57
CA THR A 154 -1.49 13.96 -4.47
C THR A 154 -2.82 13.85 -3.74
N GLU A 155 -2.83 13.32 -2.51
CA GLU A 155 -4.01 13.15 -1.67
C GLU A 155 -4.68 14.49 -1.34
N ALA A 156 -3.89 15.52 -1.03
CA ALA A 156 -4.39 16.88 -0.85
C ALA A 156 -5.09 17.41 -2.12
N GLY A 157 -4.59 17.04 -3.30
CA GLY A 157 -5.20 17.37 -4.59
C GLY A 157 -6.47 16.56 -4.90
N LEU A 158 -6.54 15.28 -4.48
CA LEU A 158 -7.68 14.41 -4.76
C LEU A 158 -9.00 14.93 -4.21
N ALA A 159 -8.98 15.58 -3.04
CA ALA A 159 -10.18 16.15 -2.43
C ALA A 159 -10.96 17.09 -3.37
N ASN A 160 -10.26 17.76 -4.29
CA ASN A 160 -10.84 18.73 -5.22
C ASN A 160 -10.97 18.19 -6.66
N ASN A 161 -10.32 17.07 -6.98
CA ASN A 161 -10.15 16.59 -8.36
C ASN A 161 -10.59 15.14 -8.57
N THR A 162 -11.16 14.49 -7.56
CA THR A 162 -11.65 13.10 -7.70
C THR A 162 -12.86 13.09 -8.64
N PRO A 163 -12.82 12.35 -9.75
CA PRO A 163 -13.98 12.21 -10.63
C PRO A 163 -15.11 11.47 -9.92
N THR A 164 -16.35 11.76 -10.29
CA THR A 164 -17.51 11.02 -9.76
C THR A 164 -17.49 9.58 -10.26
N PRO A 165 -18.12 8.63 -9.54
CA PRO A 165 -18.27 7.27 -10.03
C PRO A 165 -18.89 7.23 -11.44
N GLU A 166 -19.85 8.10 -11.72
CA GLU A 166 -20.52 8.22 -13.01
C GLU A 166 -19.54 8.60 -14.12
N THR A 167 -18.70 9.62 -13.89
CA THR A 167 -17.64 10.00 -14.84
C THR A 167 -16.70 8.83 -15.12
N VAL A 168 -16.28 8.08 -14.09
CA VAL A 168 -15.39 6.93 -14.31
C VAL A 168 -16.09 5.82 -15.10
N ARG A 169 -17.38 5.57 -14.85
CA ARG A 169 -18.15 4.58 -15.63
C ARG A 169 -18.29 5.00 -17.09
N GLU A 170 -18.58 6.27 -17.35
CA GLU A 170 -18.63 6.83 -18.70
C GLU A 170 -17.30 6.63 -19.43
N ARG A 171 -16.18 6.97 -18.77
CA ARG A 171 -14.84 6.77 -19.30
C ARG A 171 -14.53 5.32 -19.63
N LEU A 172 -14.90 4.37 -18.78
CA LEU A 172 -14.69 2.94 -19.04
C LEU A 172 -15.56 2.45 -20.20
N ALA A 173 -16.82 2.89 -20.28
CA ALA A 173 -17.74 2.53 -21.34
C ALA A 173 -17.26 3.00 -22.72
N GLU A 174 -16.60 4.17 -22.81
CA GLU A 174 -15.97 4.65 -24.06
C GLU A 174 -14.99 3.63 -24.67
N PHE A 175 -14.37 2.78 -23.85
CA PHE A 175 -13.40 1.76 -24.29
C PHE A 175 -13.97 0.34 -24.32
N GLY A 176 -15.29 0.18 -24.16
CA GLY A 176 -15.96 -1.13 -24.17
C GLY A 176 -15.73 -1.95 -22.89
N GLU A 177 -15.20 -1.32 -21.83
CA GLU A 177 -15.03 -1.97 -20.53
C GLU A 177 -16.32 -1.88 -19.72
N SER A 178 -16.69 -2.99 -19.06
CA SER A 178 -17.89 -2.99 -18.20
C SER A 178 -17.67 -2.19 -16.93
N ALA A 179 -18.59 -1.27 -16.68
CA ALA A 179 -18.66 -0.47 -15.46
C ALA A 179 -19.16 -1.27 -14.24
N ASP A 180 -19.69 -2.48 -14.42
CA ASP A 180 -20.20 -3.34 -13.34
C ASP A 180 -19.08 -3.78 -12.39
N GLY A 181 -17.82 -3.68 -12.84
CA GLY A 181 -16.63 -4.01 -12.09
C GLY A 181 -16.05 -2.86 -11.26
N LEU A 182 -16.64 -1.66 -11.23
CA LEU A 182 -16.02 -0.53 -10.55
C LEU A 182 -15.81 -0.83 -9.06
N THR A 183 -14.57 -0.69 -8.61
CA THR A 183 -14.21 -1.03 -7.23
C THR A 183 -14.81 -0.02 -6.25
N THR A 184 -15.50 -0.50 -5.23
CA THR A 184 -16.02 0.30 -4.11
C THR A 184 -15.09 0.22 -2.90
N ALA A 185 -15.26 1.14 -1.94
CA ALA A 185 -14.44 1.18 -0.74
C ALA A 185 -14.64 -0.07 0.11
N GLU A 186 -15.89 -0.55 0.20
CA GLU A 186 -16.27 -1.76 0.92
C GLU A 186 -15.62 -2.99 0.30
N ARG A 187 -15.55 -3.08 -1.02
CA ARG A 187 -14.92 -4.21 -1.70
C ARG A 187 -13.41 -4.25 -1.46
N ILE A 188 -12.74 -3.09 -1.48
CA ILE A 188 -11.31 -2.99 -1.15
C ILE A 188 -11.09 -3.36 0.32
N ALA A 189 -11.87 -2.76 1.22
CA ALA A 189 -11.77 -2.99 2.66
C ALA A 189 -11.99 -4.46 3.01
N ALA A 190 -12.98 -5.12 2.39
CA ALA A 190 -13.22 -6.54 2.55
C ALA A 190 -11.99 -7.37 2.17
N GLY A 191 -11.35 -7.09 1.03
CA GLY A 191 -10.12 -7.78 0.62
C GLY A 191 -8.97 -7.59 1.61
N TRP A 192 -8.82 -6.41 2.20
CA TRP A 192 -7.79 -6.15 3.23
C TRP A 192 -8.11 -6.83 4.57
N LEU A 193 -9.39 -6.87 4.96
CA LEU A 193 -9.86 -7.59 6.15
C LEU A 193 -9.70 -9.10 5.98
N ASP A 194 -9.91 -9.64 4.78
CA ASP A 194 -9.65 -11.06 4.48
C ASP A 194 -8.16 -11.39 4.64
N VAL A 195 -7.25 -10.51 4.18
CA VAL A 195 -5.81 -10.66 4.41
C VAL A 195 -5.50 -10.64 5.91
N PHE A 196 -6.09 -9.71 6.66
CA PHE A 196 -5.93 -9.66 8.12
C PHE A 196 -6.39 -10.96 8.78
N ALA A 197 -7.60 -11.45 8.45
CA ALA A 197 -8.15 -12.68 8.99
C ALA A 197 -7.29 -13.90 8.65
N GLY A 198 -6.74 -13.97 7.43
CA GLY A 198 -5.81 -15.02 7.03
C GLY A 198 -4.52 -15.03 7.85
N LEU A 199 -4.00 -13.85 8.22
CA LEU A 199 -2.78 -13.71 9.02
C LEU A 199 -3.00 -14.02 10.51
N THR A 200 -4.22 -13.85 11.02
CA THR A 200 -4.58 -14.11 12.42
C THR A 200 -5.23 -15.48 12.65
N GLY A 201 -5.37 -16.30 11.61
CA GLY A 201 -6.01 -17.62 11.71
C GLY A 201 -7.53 -17.55 11.91
N GLY A 202 -8.16 -16.45 11.48
CA GLY A 202 -9.62 -16.25 11.55
C GLY A 202 -10.14 -15.82 12.93
N GLU A 203 -9.26 -15.53 13.89
CA GLU A 203 -9.66 -15.03 15.21
C GLU A 203 -10.10 -13.55 15.16
N GLY A 204 -11.34 -13.33 14.72
CA GLY A 204 -12.13 -12.11 14.87
C GLY A 204 -11.48 -10.83 14.30
N ALA A 205 -11.98 -10.39 13.14
CA ALA A 205 -11.96 -8.99 12.75
C ALA A 205 -13.11 -8.23 13.42
#